data_AF-A0A7W9Q032-F1
#
_entry.id   AF-A0A7W9Q032-F1
#
_cell.length_a   1.000
_cell.length_b   1.000
_cell.length_c   1.000
_cell.angle_alpha   90.00
_cell.angle_beta   90.00
_cell.angle_gamma   90.00
#
_symmetry.space_group_name_H-M   'P 1'
#
loop_
_entity.id
_entity.type
_entity.pdbx_description
1 polymer ?
#
loop_
_entity_poly.entity_id
_entity_poly.type
_entity_poly.pdbx_seq_one_letter_code
_entity_poly.pdbx_strand_id
1 'polypeptide(L)'
;MRAAEGWTDLVVTPERGVRVVDGLLTGLHEPEASHLLMLEAVAGRAAVDRAYGEALRGLYLWHEFGDVHLILPEEDAHTGHCDGNAQ
;
A
#
# COMPACT_ATOMS: atom_id res chain seq x y z
N MET A 1 1.68 -20.83 2.73
CA MET A 1 2.63 -20.39 3.78
C MET A 1 2.85 -21.51 4.80
N ARG A 2 3.95 -21.47 5.56
CA ARG A 2 4.24 -22.35 6.71
C ARG A 2 4.70 -21.47 7.88
N ALA A 3 4.45 -21.90 9.12
CA ALA A 3 4.93 -21.19 10.30
C ALA A 3 6.47 -21.22 10.35
N ALA A 4 7.10 -20.09 10.71
CA ALA A 4 8.54 -19.93 10.85
C ALA A 4 8.83 -18.76 11.79
N GLU A 5 10.01 -18.76 12.42
CA GLU A 5 10.52 -17.65 13.25
C GLU A 5 11.95 -17.28 12.81
N GLY A 6 12.34 -16.03 13.05
CA GLY A 6 13.67 -15.52 12.70
C GLY A 6 13.67 -14.02 12.44
N TRP A 7 14.85 -13.49 12.11
CA TRP A 7 15.04 -12.11 11.67
C TRP A 7 14.92 -12.00 10.15
N THR A 8 14.56 -10.82 9.67
CA THR A 8 14.54 -10.52 8.23
C THR A 8 15.34 -9.26 7.95
N ASP A 9 16.36 -9.41 7.11
CA ASP A 9 17.09 -8.29 6.51
C ASP A 9 16.55 -7.99 5.10
N LEU A 10 15.35 -8.48 4.77
CA LEU A 10 14.75 -8.33 3.46
C LEU A 10 14.38 -6.87 3.19
N VAL A 11 14.96 -6.32 2.13
CA VAL A 11 14.50 -5.07 1.51
C VAL A 11 13.61 -5.41 0.31
N VAL A 12 12.41 -4.84 0.28
CA VAL A 12 11.47 -4.96 -0.83
C VAL A 12 11.68 -3.77 -1.76
N THR A 13 11.94 -4.05 -3.04
CA THR A 13 12.14 -3.03 -4.08
C THR A 13 11.28 -3.35 -5.30
N PRO A 14 11.04 -2.38 -6.20
CA PRO A 14 10.26 -2.60 -7.41
C PRO A 14 10.80 -3.74 -8.29
N GLU A 15 12.12 -3.90 -8.38
CA GLU A 15 12.76 -4.93 -9.21
C GLU A 15 12.53 -6.34 -8.64
N ARG A 16 12.42 -6.45 -7.32
CA ARG A 16 12.13 -7.72 -6.64
C ARG A 16 10.64 -8.06 -6.64
N GLY A 17 9.80 -7.04 -6.47
CA GLY A 17 8.35 -7.17 -6.32
C GLY A 17 7.92 -7.86 -5.02
N VAL A 18 6.61 -8.13 -4.94
CA VAL A 18 5.97 -8.87 -3.85
C VAL A 18 5.47 -10.23 -4.33
N ARG A 19 5.37 -11.20 -3.41
CA ARG A 19 5.03 -12.60 -3.77
C ARG A 19 3.78 -13.17 -3.09
N VAL A 20 3.31 -12.54 -2.02
CA VAL A 20 2.25 -13.11 -1.17
C VAL A 20 1.13 -12.14 -0.86
N VAL A 21 1.40 -10.83 -0.89
CA VAL A 21 0.39 -9.82 -0.63
C VAL A 21 -0.23 -9.36 -1.95
N ASP A 22 -1.56 -9.25 -1.98
CA ASP A 22 -2.29 -8.71 -3.12
C ASP A 22 -2.53 -7.19 -3.00
N GLY A 23 -2.50 -6.68 -1.76
CA GLY A 23 -2.66 -5.27 -1.44
C GLY A 23 -1.97 -4.91 -0.14
N LEU A 24 -1.96 -3.62 0.21
CA LEU A 24 -1.24 -3.09 1.37
C LEU A 24 -2.06 -2.01 2.06
N LEU A 25 -2.19 -2.12 3.39
CA LEU A 25 -2.71 -1.06 4.26
C LEU A 25 -1.53 -0.49 5.06
N THR A 26 -1.28 0.81 4.96
CA THR A 26 -0.08 1.44 5.52
C THR A 26 -0.31 2.91 5.84
N GLY A 27 0.57 3.54 6.62
CA GLY A 27 0.57 4.99 6.80
C GLY A 27 1.15 5.76 5.60
N LEU A 28 1.12 7.09 5.67
CA LEU A 28 1.85 7.96 4.74
C LEU A 28 3.29 8.21 5.27
N HIS A 29 4.25 8.06 4.38
CA HIS A 29 5.69 8.11 4.69
C HIS A 29 6.41 9.16 3.85
N GLU A 30 7.42 9.81 4.42
CA GLU A 30 8.25 10.79 3.71
C GLU A 30 8.98 10.19 2.49
N PRO A 31 9.24 10.99 1.44
CA PRO A 31 9.81 10.49 0.19
C PRO A 31 11.20 9.87 0.30
N GLU A 32 12.00 10.27 1.30
CA GLU A 32 13.33 9.70 1.50
C GLU A 32 13.30 8.35 2.25
N ALA A 33 12.14 7.90 2.72
CA ALA A 33 12.02 6.65 3.47
C ALA A 33 12.14 5.43 2.54
N SER A 34 12.87 4.40 3.00
CA SER A 34 12.92 3.08 2.34
C SER A 34 11.53 2.46 2.11
N HIS A 35 10.52 2.89 2.86
CA HIS A 35 9.12 2.51 2.69
C HIS A 35 8.58 2.82 1.28
N LEU A 36 9.03 3.91 0.63
CA LEU A 36 8.57 4.21 -0.74
C LEU A 36 8.90 3.09 -1.72
N LEU A 37 10.07 2.47 -1.63
CA LEU A 37 10.45 1.36 -2.50
C LEU A 37 9.51 0.16 -2.36
N MET A 38 9.03 -0.11 -1.14
CA MET A 38 8.04 -1.16 -0.89
C MET A 38 6.66 -0.80 -1.46
N LEU A 39 6.22 0.46 -1.29
CA LEU A 39 4.95 0.92 -1.87
C LEU A 39 4.99 0.83 -3.40
N GLU A 40 6.10 1.25 -4.02
CA GLU A 40 6.31 1.14 -5.46
C GLU A 40 6.37 -0.31 -5.94
N ALA A 41 6.90 -1.23 -5.13
CA ALA A 41 6.88 -2.66 -5.43
C ALA A 41 5.47 -3.28 -5.42
N VAL A 42 4.52 -2.66 -4.71
CA VAL A 42 3.11 -3.11 -4.64
C VAL A 42 2.26 -2.42 -5.70
N ALA A 43 2.36 -1.09 -5.83
CA ALA A 43 1.44 -0.29 -6.64
C ALA A 43 2.05 0.27 -7.95
N GLY A 44 3.38 0.21 -8.08
CA GLY A 44 4.11 0.93 -9.13
C GLY A 44 4.24 2.43 -8.84
N ARG A 45 5.33 3.03 -9.35
CA ARG A 45 5.69 4.43 -9.11
C ARG A 45 4.59 5.43 -9.45
N ALA A 46 3.96 5.29 -10.62
CA ALA A 46 2.96 6.24 -11.08
C ALA A 46 1.71 6.30 -10.18
N ALA A 47 1.29 5.17 -9.63
CA ALA A 47 0.14 5.13 -8.72
C ALA A 47 0.49 5.77 -7.36
N VAL A 48 1.69 5.48 -6.84
CA VAL A 48 2.20 6.07 -5.60
C VAL A 48 2.32 7.58 -5.73
N ASP A 49 2.98 8.09 -6.78
CA ASP A 49 3.17 9.52 -7.01
C ASP A 49 1.82 10.26 -7.10
N ARG A 50 0.84 9.67 -7.79
CA ARG A 50 -0.53 10.22 -7.88
C ARG A 50 -1.22 10.26 -6.52
N ALA A 51 -1.18 9.17 -5.76
CA ALA A 51 -1.80 9.09 -4.44
C ALA A 51 -1.20 10.13 -3.47
N TYR A 52 0.12 10.28 -3.48
CA TYR A 52 0.82 11.26 -2.66
C TYR A 52 0.53 12.71 -3.07
N GLY A 53 0.41 12.99 -4.37
CA GLY A 53 -0.04 14.28 -4.86
C GLY A 53 -1.43 14.66 -4.34
N GLU A 54 -2.36 13.71 -4.33
CA GLU A 54 -3.71 13.91 -3.77
C GLU A 54 -3.69 14.05 -2.24
N ALA A 55 -2.88 13.26 -1.53
CA ALA A 55 -2.73 13.37 -0.08
C ALA A 55 -2.21 14.75 0.33
N LEU A 56 -1.23 15.29 -0.39
CA LEU A 56 -0.72 16.65 -0.18
C LEU A 56 -1.79 17.71 -0.46
N ARG A 57 -2.52 17.58 -1.58
CA ARG A 57 -3.62 18.50 -1.93
C ARG A 57 -4.76 18.45 -0.91
N GLY A 58 -5.01 17.28 -0.32
CA GLY A 58 -6.04 17.03 0.68
C GLY A 58 -5.63 17.32 2.12
N LEU A 59 -4.39 17.75 2.35
CA LEU A 59 -3.83 17.99 3.70
C LEU A 59 -3.94 16.78 4.63
N TYR A 60 -3.68 15.59 4.08
CA TYR A 60 -3.67 14.35 4.87
C TYR A 60 -2.60 14.43 5.96
N LEU A 61 -2.87 13.76 7.07
CA LEU A 61 -1.98 13.67 8.23
C LEU A 61 -0.96 12.54 8.03
N TRP A 62 0.27 12.74 8.51
CA TRP A 62 1.41 11.84 8.29
C TRP A 62 1.88 11.20 9.60
N HIS A 63 2.86 10.30 9.50
CA HIS A 63 3.49 9.57 10.61
C HIS A 63 2.54 8.61 11.35
N GLU A 64 2.97 8.15 12.52
CA GLU A 64 2.39 7.01 13.27
C GLU A 64 0.92 7.15 13.63
N PHE A 65 0.40 8.39 13.67
CA PHE A 65 -0.99 8.72 14.00
C PHE A 65 -1.71 9.49 12.90
N GLY A 66 -1.15 9.48 11.69
CA GLY A 66 -1.72 10.11 10.52
C GLY A 66 -2.84 9.30 9.87
N ASP A 67 -3.18 9.70 8.66
CA ASP A 67 -4.12 8.99 7.81
C ASP A 67 -3.52 7.68 7.27
N VAL A 68 -4.41 6.85 6.73
CA VAL A 68 -4.07 5.52 6.21
C VAL A 68 -4.21 5.49 4.69
N HIS A 69 -3.23 4.87 4.03
CA HIS A 69 -3.20 4.60 2.60
C HIS A 69 -3.52 3.12 2.35
N LEU A 70 -4.63 2.86 1.65
CA LEU A 70 -5.02 1.54 1.18
C LEU A 70 -4.66 1.39 -0.30
N ILE A 71 -3.84 0.38 -0.61
CA ILE A 71 -3.43 0.00 -1.95
C ILE A 71 -4.08 -1.35 -2.27
N LEU A 72 -4.86 -1.40 -3.33
CA LEU A 72 -5.52 -2.59 -3.83
C LEU A 72 -5.03 -2.89 -5.25
N PRO A 73 -5.07 -4.16 -5.69
CA PRO A 73 -4.82 -4.49 -7.08
C PRO A 73 -5.91 -3.85 -7.96
N GLU A 74 -5.65 -3.74 -9.27
CA GLU A 74 -6.72 -3.36 -10.20
C GLU A 74 -7.88 -4.34 -10.03
N GLU A 75 -9.08 -3.82 -9.80
CA GLU A 75 -10.27 -4.66 -9.72
C GLU A 75 -10.54 -5.24 -11.11
N ASP A 76 -10.47 -6.56 -11.24
CA ASP A 76 -11.29 -7.23 -12.23
C ASP A 76 -12.74 -6.90 -11.89
N ALA A 77 -13.42 -6.18 -12.80
CA ALA A 77 -14.76 -5.63 -12.59
C ALA A 77 -15.66 -6.61 -11.83
N HIS A 78 -15.81 -6.40 -10.52
CA HIS A 78 -16.70 -7.21 -9.71
C HIS A 78 -18.12 -6.89 -10.16
N THR A 79 -18.78 -7.85 -10.80
CA THR A 79 -20.22 -7.80 -11.04
C THR A 79 -20.91 -7.57 -9.70
N GLY A 80 -21.52 -6.39 -9.56
CA GLY A 80 -21.97 -5.86 -8.28
C GLY A 80 -22.89 -6.79 -7.51
N HIS A 81 -22.47 -7.12 -6.29
CA HIS A 81 -23.36 -7.42 -5.18
C HIS A 81 -22.85 -6.67 -3.95
N CYS A 82 -23.18 -5.37 -3.90
CA CYS A 82 -23.19 -4.64 -2.64
C CYS A 82 -24.50 -4.94 -1.93
N ASP A 83 -24.57 -6.06 -1.21
CA ASP A 83 -25.56 -6.22 -0.14
C ASP A 83 -24.99 -5.45 1.06
N GLY A 84 -25.43 -4.20 1.21
CA GLY A 84 -24.98 -3.34 2.30
C GLY A 84 -25.27 -3.97 3.67
N ASN A 85 -24.37 -3.74 4.63
CA ASN A 85 -24.62 -4.03 6.05
C ASN A 85 -25.69 -3.08 6.59
N ALA A 86 -26.95 -3.38 6.31
CA ALA A 86 -28.11 -2.86 7.02
C ALA A 86 -28.71 -3.99 7.86
N GLN A 87 -28.08 -4.26 9.01
CA GLN A 87 -28.64 -5.04 10.12
C GLN A 87 -28.41 -4.26 11.40
#